data_AF-X1BB95-F1
#
_entry.id   AF-X1BB95-F1
#
_cell.length_a   1.000
_cell.length_b   1.000
_cell.length_c   1.000
_cell.angle_alpha   90.00
_cell.angle_beta   90.00
_cell.angle_gamma   90.00
#
_symmetry.space_group_name_H-M   'P 1'
#
loop_
_entity.id
_entity.type
_entity.pdbx_description
1 polymer ?
#
loop_
_entity_poly.entity_id
_entity_poly.type
_entity_poly.pdbx_seq_one_letter_code
_entity_poly.pdbx_strand_id
1 'polypeptide(L)'
;MAEWIESADHPKLVTLTLKHTSAPLSHQIEHLYAFFRELRRRKDFRTTITGGIWFFQIKKSKNDGLWHPHIHAIVTGLYLPRRRLSRMWSEVTYGSFVSEIRSVQDPQKVANDVARYATSPGTLVDLPPDDAIEMVEALHGRRICG
;
A
#
# COMPACT_ATOMS: atom_id res chain seq x y z
N MET A 1 -13.90 10.27 6.67
CA MET A 1 -13.24 9.49 5.59
C MET A 1 -14.25 9.04 4.54
N ALA A 2 -15.33 8.32 4.93
CA ALA A 2 -16.39 7.92 3.99
C ALA A 2 -17.00 9.09 3.22
N GLU A 3 -17.39 10.18 3.91
CA GLU A 3 -17.90 11.41 3.27
C GLU A 3 -16.95 11.99 2.22
N TRP A 4 -15.63 11.97 2.49
CA TRP A 4 -14.64 12.42 1.52
C TRP A 4 -14.61 11.51 0.28
N ILE A 5 -14.66 10.18 0.48
CA ILE A 5 -14.66 9.20 -0.63
C ILE A 5 -15.91 9.38 -1.50
N GLU A 6 -17.08 9.61 -0.88
CA GLU A 6 -18.34 9.86 -1.59
C GLU A 6 -18.29 11.13 -2.43
N SER A 7 -17.66 12.18 -1.91
CA SER A 7 -17.48 13.46 -2.62
C SER A 7 -16.35 13.46 -3.65
N ALA A 8 -15.48 12.44 -3.64
CA ALA A 8 -14.28 12.42 -4.46
C ALA A 8 -14.59 12.11 -5.93
N ASP A 9 -13.84 12.71 -6.85
CA ASP A 9 -13.98 12.43 -8.27
C ASP A 9 -13.42 11.05 -8.62
N HIS A 10 -14.29 10.12 -9.00
CA HIS A 10 -13.98 8.73 -9.36
C HIS A 10 -13.01 8.04 -8.38
N PRO A 11 -13.42 7.77 -7.12
CA PRO A 11 -12.55 7.16 -6.12
C PRO A 11 -12.13 5.75 -6.53
N LYS A 12 -10.84 5.46 -6.35
CA LYS A 12 -10.25 4.15 -6.65
C LYS A 12 -9.45 3.68 -5.45
N LEU A 13 -9.53 2.38 -5.17
CA LEU A 13 -8.63 1.73 -4.22
C LEU A 13 -7.46 1.12 -5.01
N VAL A 14 -6.26 1.54 -4.65
CA VAL A 14 -4.99 1.09 -5.19
C VAL A 14 -4.26 0.26 -4.14
N THR A 15 -3.81 -0.93 -4.50
CA THR A 15 -2.94 -1.76 -3.65
C THR A 15 -1.60 -1.93 -4.36
N LEU A 16 -0.51 -1.56 -3.69
CA LEU A 16 0.86 -1.72 -4.18
C LEU A 16 1.59 -2.75 -3.32
N THR A 17 2.20 -3.75 -3.97
CA THR A 17 2.91 -4.84 -3.31
C THR A 17 4.31 -4.97 -3.92
N LEU A 18 5.29 -5.37 -3.09
CA LEU A 18 6.62 -5.76 -3.58
C LEU A 18 6.66 -7.24 -3.96
N LYS A 19 7.54 -7.61 -4.88
CA LYS A 19 7.92 -9.01 -5.08
C LYS A 19 8.47 -9.59 -3.76
N HIS A 20 8.14 -10.85 -3.47
CA HIS A 20 8.57 -11.50 -2.24
C HIS A 20 10.11 -11.53 -2.16
N THR A 21 10.63 -11.35 -0.95
CA THR A 21 12.05 -11.39 -0.65
C THR A 21 12.25 -11.82 0.80
N SER A 22 13.40 -12.42 1.08
CA SER A 22 13.87 -12.76 2.43
C SER A 22 14.69 -11.63 3.07
N ALA A 23 14.77 -10.46 2.43
CA ALA A 23 15.44 -9.29 3.00
C ALA A 23 14.77 -8.86 4.32
N PRO A 24 15.53 -8.24 5.26
CA PRO A 24 14.99 -7.73 6.51
C PRO A 24 13.77 -6.82 6.27
N LEU A 25 12.77 -6.92 7.14
CA LEU A 25 11.51 -6.19 6.97
C LEU A 25 11.72 -4.67 6.84
N SER A 26 12.62 -4.10 7.65
CA SER A 26 12.97 -2.68 7.61
C SER A 26 13.37 -2.21 6.20
N HIS A 27 14.24 -2.97 5.53
CA HIS A 27 14.67 -2.69 4.17
C HIS A 27 13.53 -2.78 3.17
N GLN A 28 12.64 -3.77 3.33
CA GLN A 28 11.46 -3.90 2.46
C GLN A 28 10.52 -2.68 2.60
N ILE A 29 10.30 -2.19 3.82
CA ILE A 29 9.47 -1.01 4.09
C ILE A 29 10.12 0.25 3.49
N GLU A 30 11.43 0.43 3.69
CA GLU A 30 12.18 1.57 3.16
C GLU A 30 12.12 1.62 1.63
N HIS A 31 12.34 0.49 0.97
CA HIS A 31 12.19 0.36 -0.47
C HIS A 31 10.75 0.63 -0.93
N LEU A 32 9.74 0.06 -0.26
CA LEU A 32 8.33 0.29 -0.60
C LEU A 32 8.00 1.79 -0.56
N TYR A 33 8.46 2.51 0.46
CA TYR A 33 8.25 3.95 0.59
C TYR A 33 9.03 4.77 -0.43
N ALA A 34 10.26 4.37 -0.76
CA ALA A 34 11.04 4.98 -1.83
C ALA A 34 10.34 4.84 -3.19
N PHE A 35 9.92 3.63 -3.54
CA PHE A 35 9.23 3.35 -4.80
C PHE A 35 7.85 4.01 -4.87
N PHE A 36 7.10 4.06 -3.77
CA PHE A 36 5.83 4.78 -3.74
C PHE A 36 6.01 6.28 -3.95
N ARG A 37 7.06 6.87 -3.35
CA ARG A 37 7.42 8.27 -3.58
C ARG A 37 7.80 8.52 -5.04
N GLU A 38 8.55 7.61 -5.65
CA GLU A 38 8.95 7.70 -7.05
C GLU A 38 7.74 7.58 -7.99
N LEU A 39 6.87 6.59 -7.78
CA LEU A 39 5.63 6.42 -8.54
C LEU A 39 4.81 7.70 -8.55
N ARG A 40 4.60 8.32 -7.39
CA ARG A 40 3.82 9.58 -7.27
C ARG A 40 4.47 10.78 -7.95
N ARG A 41 5.77 10.74 -8.24
CA ARG A 41 6.50 11.79 -8.98
C ARG A 41 6.48 11.58 -10.49
N ARG A 42 6.13 10.38 -10.97
CA ARG A 42 6.01 10.12 -12.40
C ARG A 42 4.94 11.02 -13.01
N LYS A 43 5.27 11.64 -14.15
CA LYS A 43 4.41 12.63 -14.82
C LYS A 43 3.01 12.05 -15.07
N ASP A 44 2.94 10.84 -15.61
CA ASP A 44 1.67 10.19 -15.92
C ASP A 44 0.85 9.87 -14.67
N PHE A 45 1.46 9.37 -13.60
CA PHE A 45 0.75 9.19 -12.33
C PHE A 45 0.22 10.52 -11.80
N ARG A 46 1.05 11.56 -11.75
CA ARG A 46 0.69 12.89 -11.23
C ARG A 46 -0.38 13.60 -12.06
N THR A 47 -0.42 13.40 -13.37
CA THR A 47 -1.46 13.98 -14.23
C THR A 47 -2.78 13.22 -14.16
N THR A 48 -2.75 11.95 -13.74
CA THR A 48 -3.94 11.10 -13.66
C THR A 48 -4.55 11.11 -12.26
N ILE A 49 -3.73 11.10 -11.21
CA ILE A 49 -4.15 11.07 -9.82
C ILE A 49 -4.00 12.46 -9.21
N THR A 50 -5.12 13.07 -8.82
CA THR A 50 -5.20 14.46 -8.33
C THR A 50 -5.09 14.56 -6.81
N GLY A 51 -5.31 13.46 -6.10
CA GLY A 51 -5.21 13.40 -4.64
C GLY A 51 -5.44 11.99 -4.12
N GLY A 52 -5.24 11.82 -2.82
CA GLY A 52 -5.51 10.56 -2.16
C GLY A 52 -4.97 10.49 -0.74
N ILE A 53 -5.38 9.43 -0.04
CA ILE A 53 -4.88 9.02 1.28
C ILE A 53 -4.32 7.62 1.17
N TRP A 54 -3.28 7.30 1.95
CA TRP A 54 -2.65 5.97 1.92
C TRP A 54 -2.41 5.40 3.31
N PHE A 55 -2.33 4.08 3.36
CA PHE A 55 -2.14 3.27 4.56
C PHE A 55 -1.15 2.15 4.27
N PHE A 56 -0.23 1.96 5.20
CA PHE A 56 0.71 0.85 5.19
C PHE A 56 0.07 -0.36 5.86
N GLN A 57 0.19 -1.52 5.21
CA GLN A 57 -0.18 -2.80 5.77
C GLN A 57 1.00 -3.75 5.68
N ILE A 58 1.19 -4.58 6.70
CA ILE A 58 2.10 -5.71 6.67
C ILE A 58 1.36 -7.02 6.98
N LYS A 59 1.72 -8.07 6.24
CA LYS A 59 1.30 -9.45 6.51
C LYS A 59 2.52 -10.36 6.51
N LYS A 60 2.49 -11.40 7.34
CA LYS A 60 3.39 -12.55 7.22
C LYS A 60 2.66 -13.65 6.46
N SER A 61 3.27 -14.16 5.40
CA SER A 61 2.69 -15.26 4.63
C SER A 61 2.82 -16.57 5.40
N LYS A 62 1.73 -17.33 5.47
CA LYS A 62 1.70 -18.65 6.12
C LYS A 62 2.37 -19.75 5.25
N ASN A 63 2.60 -19.47 3.97
CA ASN A 63 3.10 -20.46 3.02
C ASN A 63 4.63 -20.52 3.00
N ASP A 64 5.28 -19.35 2.94
CA ASP A 64 6.73 -19.20 2.79
C ASP A 64 7.37 -18.48 4.00
N GLY A 65 6.58 -18.03 4.98
CA GLY A 65 7.09 -17.33 6.15
C GLY A 65 7.68 -15.96 5.82
N LEU A 66 7.39 -15.39 4.65
CA LEU A 66 7.95 -14.10 4.24
C LEU A 66 7.06 -12.93 4.61
N TRP A 67 7.69 -11.76 4.79
CA TRP A 67 6.99 -10.50 5.02
C TRP A 67 6.48 -9.91 3.71
N HIS A 68 5.24 -9.43 3.75
CA HIS A 68 4.55 -8.84 2.61
C HIS A 68 4.06 -7.44 3.01
N PRO A 69 4.92 -6.41 2.88
CA PRO A 69 4.52 -5.03 3.06
C PRO A 69 3.72 -4.53 1.85
N HIS A 70 2.69 -3.73 2.13
CA HIS A 70 1.73 -3.22 1.17
C HIS A 70 1.43 -1.75 1.44
N ILE A 71 1.10 -1.02 0.37
CA ILE A 71 0.42 0.27 0.48
C ILE A 71 -0.98 0.12 -0.11
N HIS A 72 -1.98 0.47 0.69
CA HIS A 72 -3.36 0.67 0.26
C HIS A 72 -3.60 2.17 0.15
N ALA A 73 -4.03 2.65 -1.01
CA ALA A 73 -4.31 4.06 -1.22
C ALA A 73 -5.70 4.24 -1.81
N ILE A 74 -6.48 5.16 -1.23
CA ILE A 74 -7.70 5.65 -1.85
C ILE A 74 -7.33 6.92 -2.61
N VAL A 75 -7.50 6.88 -3.93
CA VAL A 75 -7.07 7.95 -4.84
C VAL A 75 -8.23 8.48 -5.66
N THR A 76 -8.15 9.75 -6.04
CA THR A 76 -9.12 10.45 -6.91
C THR A 76 -8.43 10.92 -8.19
N GLY A 77 -9.21 11.06 -9.26
CA GLY A 77 -8.75 11.58 -10.56
C GLY A 77 -9.20 10.73 -11.75
N LEU A 78 -8.48 10.88 -12.87
CA LEU A 78 -8.83 10.25 -14.15
C LEU A 78 -8.70 8.73 -14.11
N TYR A 79 -9.27 8.07 -15.12
CA TYR A 79 -9.14 6.62 -15.30
C TYR A 79 -7.69 6.20 -15.51
N LEU A 80 -7.20 5.28 -14.67
CA LEU A 80 -5.87 4.68 -14.78
C LEU A 80 -6.00 3.17 -15.04
N PRO A 81 -5.66 2.68 -16.24
CA PRO A 81 -5.73 1.25 -16.52
C PRO A 81 -4.81 0.45 -15.61
N ARG A 82 -5.30 -0.67 -15.06
CA ARG A 82 -4.49 -1.58 -14.21
C ARG A 82 -3.16 -1.97 -14.85
N ARG A 83 -3.15 -2.29 -16.16
CA ARG A 83 -1.92 -2.62 -16.89
C ARG A 83 -0.90 -1.49 -16.89
N ARG A 84 -1.37 -0.24 -16.95
CA ARG A 84 -0.51 0.95 -16.90
C ARG A 84 0.07 1.15 -15.51
N LEU A 85 -0.76 1.02 -14.46
CA LEU A 85 -0.28 1.06 -13.08
C LEU A 85 0.78 -0.02 -12.82
N SER A 86 0.49 -1.27 -13.19
CA SER A 86 1.41 -2.40 -13.03
C SER A 86 2.73 -2.19 -13.76
N ARG A 87 2.70 -1.60 -14.96
CA ARG A 87 3.93 -1.23 -15.69
C ARG A 87 4.73 -0.16 -14.96
N MET A 88 4.10 0.95 -14.57
CA MET A 88 4.79 2.02 -13.81
C MET A 88 5.37 1.48 -12.50
N TRP A 89 4.63 0.62 -11.80
CA TRP A 89 5.09 0.00 -10.56
C TRP A 89 6.28 -0.92 -10.80
N SER A 90 6.22 -1.76 -11.82
CA SER A 90 7.36 -2.61 -12.20
C SER A 90 8.59 -1.81 -12.59
N GLU A 91 8.44 -0.67 -13.26
CA GLU A 91 9.56 0.19 -13.64
C GLU A 91 10.25 0.77 -12.40
N VAL A 92 9.50 1.32 -11.44
CA VAL A 92 10.09 1.94 -10.24
C VAL A 92 10.62 0.90 -9.24
N THR A 93 10.07 -0.31 -9.23
CA THR A 93 10.48 -1.40 -8.33
C THR A 93 11.45 -2.39 -8.96
N TYR A 94 11.86 -2.18 -10.22
CA TYR A 94 12.69 -3.10 -10.98
C TYR A 94 12.14 -4.54 -11.09
N GLY A 95 10.81 -4.69 -11.17
CA GLY A 95 10.17 -5.99 -11.49
C GLY A 95 9.03 -6.45 -10.58
N SER A 96 8.45 -5.60 -9.73
CA SER A 96 7.22 -5.95 -9.00
C SER A 96 5.98 -5.62 -9.83
N PHE A 97 5.21 -6.64 -10.20
CA PHE A 97 3.99 -6.48 -11.03
C PHE A 97 2.68 -6.51 -10.24
N VAL A 98 2.75 -6.88 -8.97
CA VAL A 98 1.58 -7.10 -8.10
C VAL A 98 1.05 -5.74 -7.61
N SER A 99 0.33 -5.06 -8.50
CA SER A 99 -0.44 -3.86 -8.18
C SER A 99 -1.89 -4.04 -8.63
N GLU A 100 -2.82 -3.63 -7.77
CA GLU A 100 -4.25 -3.64 -8.05
C GLU A 100 -4.79 -2.21 -8.07
N ILE A 101 -5.75 -1.95 -8.95
CA ILE A 101 -6.55 -0.72 -8.93
C ILE A 101 -7.99 -1.07 -9.30
N ARG A 102 -8.94 -0.63 -8.48
CA ARG A 102 -10.37 -0.85 -8.69
C ARG A 102 -11.17 0.37 -8.26
N SER A 103 -12.29 0.62 -8.92
CA SER A 103 -13.23 1.65 -8.49
C SER A 103 -13.84 1.31 -7.13
N VAL A 104 -14.04 2.32 -6.29
CA VAL A 104 -14.74 2.15 -5.01
C VAL A 104 -16.24 2.13 -5.26
N GLN A 105 -16.89 1.00 -4.97
CA GLN A 105 -18.34 0.82 -5.11
C GLN A 105 -19.09 1.10 -3.80
N ASP A 106 -18.45 0.81 -2.67
CA ASP A 106 -18.99 0.99 -1.32
C ASP A 106 -17.97 1.81 -0.50
N PRO A 107 -18.16 3.15 -0.45
CA PRO A 107 -17.28 4.06 0.27
C PRO A 107 -17.12 3.73 1.76
N GLN A 108 -18.21 3.30 2.41
CA GLN A 108 -18.20 3.05 3.84
C GLN A 108 -17.46 1.76 4.19
N LYS A 109 -17.69 0.69 3.42
CA LYS A 109 -16.91 -0.55 3.55
C LYS A 109 -15.43 -0.31 3.29
N VAL A 110 -15.09 0.39 2.21
CA VAL A 110 -13.68 0.67 1.88
C VAL A 110 -13.03 1.54 2.95
N ALA A 111 -13.71 2.57 3.47
CA ALA A 111 -13.20 3.38 4.57
C ALA A 111 -12.91 2.52 5.80
N ASN A 112 -13.82 1.64 6.20
CA ASN A 112 -13.64 0.74 7.34
C ASN A 112 -12.47 -0.24 7.13
N ASP A 113 -12.38 -0.82 5.93
CA ASP A 113 -11.33 -1.78 5.58
C ASP A 113 -9.92 -1.17 5.70
N VAL A 114 -9.74 0.07 5.22
CA VAL A 114 -8.42 0.73 5.23
C VAL A 114 -8.13 1.49 6.52
N ALA A 115 -9.15 2.02 7.21
CA ALA A 115 -8.98 2.79 8.44
C ALA A 115 -8.34 1.95 9.56
N ARG A 116 -8.59 0.63 9.58
CA ARG A 116 -7.92 -0.28 10.51
C ARG A 116 -6.38 -0.18 10.43
N TYR A 117 -5.84 0.03 9.23
CA TYR A 117 -4.38 0.12 9.04
C TYR A 117 -3.77 1.40 9.61
N ALA A 118 -4.59 2.43 9.91
CA ALA A 118 -4.12 3.63 10.60
C ALA A 118 -3.77 3.36 12.08
N THR A 119 -4.34 2.31 12.68
CA THR A 119 -4.10 1.95 14.09
C THR A 119 -3.34 0.63 14.22
N SER A 120 -3.55 -0.30 13.31
CA SER A 120 -2.94 -1.63 13.31
C SER A 120 -2.51 -2.01 11.88
N PRO A 121 -1.28 -1.67 11.47
CA PRO A 121 -0.78 -2.00 10.13
C PRO A 121 -0.58 -3.50 9.92
N GLY A 122 -0.48 -4.30 11.00
CA GLY A 122 -0.39 -5.76 10.95
C GLY A 122 -0.81 -6.41 12.27
N THR A 123 -0.94 -7.74 12.24
CA THR A 123 -1.38 -8.53 13.40
C THR A 123 -0.19 -9.05 14.19
N LEU A 124 -0.15 -8.79 15.50
CA LEU A 124 0.89 -9.33 16.41
C LEU A 124 0.49 -10.63 17.11
N VAL A 125 -0.82 -10.88 17.30
CA VAL A 125 -1.36 -11.94 18.17
C VAL A 125 -0.86 -13.35 17.82
N ASP A 126 -0.65 -13.63 16.53
CA ASP A 126 -0.29 -14.96 16.04
C ASP A 126 1.17 -15.04 15.53
N LEU A 127 1.99 -14.02 15.82
CA LEU A 127 3.38 -14.00 15.37
C LEU A 127 4.30 -14.70 16.39
N PRO A 128 5.28 -15.51 15.92
CA PRO A 128 6.40 -15.92 16.74
C PRO A 128 7.10 -14.72 17.39
N PRO A 129 7.71 -14.87 18.59
CA PRO A 129 8.35 -13.77 19.30
C PRO A 129 9.36 -12.97 18.45
N ASP A 130 10.22 -13.65 17.69
CA ASP A 130 11.23 -13.00 16.84
C ASP A 130 10.58 -12.16 15.73
N ASP A 131 9.51 -12.67 15.12
CA ASP A 131 8.75 -11.96 14.08
C ASP A 131 8.02 -10.74 14.65
N ALA A 132 7.47 -10.87 15.87
CA ALA A 132 6.82 -9.77 16.56
C ALA A 132 7.82 -8.66 16.90
N ILE A 133 9.03 -9.02 17.37
CA ILE A 133 10.12 -8.08 17.63
C ILE A 133 10.53 -7.38 16.34
N GLU A 134 10.82 -8.14 15.27
CA GLU A 134 11.20 -7.56 13.98
C GLU A 134 10.14 -6.59 13.47
N MET A 135 8.85 -6.95 13.56
CA MET A 135 7.76 -6.06 13.14
C MET A 135 7.70 -4.79 13.99
N VAL A 136 7.83 -4.87 15.30
CA VAL A 136 7.81 -3.69 16.19
C VAL A 136 9.00 -2.77 15.90
N GLU A 137 10.20 -3.31 15.79
CA GLU A 137 11.42 -2.54 15.47
C GLU A 137 11.35 -1.92 14.07
N ALA A 138 10.88 -2.69 13.08
CA ALA A 138 10.73 -2.23 11.71
C ALA A 138 9.59 -1.22 11.54
N LEU A 139 8.68 -1.05 12.50
CA LEU A 139 7.62 -0.02 12.45
C LEU A 139 7.89 1.17 13.36
N HIS A 140 8.80 1.04 14.32
CA HIS A 140 9.14 2.11 15.25
C HIS A 140 9.51 3.41 14.52
N GLY A 141 8.86 4.51 14.90
CA GLY A 141 9.08 5.85 14.32
C GLY A 141 8.65 6.02 12.86
N ARG A 142 8.08 5.00 12.21
CA ARG A 142 7.67 5.08 10.80
C ARG A 142 6.24 5.57 10.67
N ARG A 143 6.01 6.45 9.70
CA ARG A 143 4.66 6.88 9.29
C ARG A 143 3.94 5.71 8.64
N ILE A 144 2.73 5.38 9.11
CA ILE A 144 1.92 4.27 8.60
C ILE A 144 0.70 4.71 7.77
N CYS A 145 0.37 6.00 7.78
CA CYS A 145 -0.68 6.55 6.94
C CYS A 145 -0.41 8.02 6.60
N GLY A 146 -1.03 8.54 5.54
CA GLY A 146 -0.99 9.96 5.21
C GLY A 146 -1.38 10.31 3.80
#